data_AF-S3BTC6-F1
#
_entry.id   AF-S3BTC6-F1
#
_cell.length_a   1.000
_cell.length_b   1.000
_cell.length_c   1.000
_cell.angle_alpha   90.00
_cell.angle_beta   90.00
_cell.angle_gamma   90.00
#
_symmetry.space_group_name_H-M   'P 1'
#
loop_
_entity.id
_entity.type
_entity.pdbx_description
1 polymer ?
#
loop_
_entity_poly.entity_id
_entity_poly.type
_entity_poly.pdbx_seq_one_letter_code
_entity_poly.pdbx_strand_id
1 'polypeptide(L)'
;MANSPHGGILKDLLARDAPRHSELAAEAETLPSLLLSERQLCDLELLLTGGFSPLEGFMTEKDYNGVVKDNRLADGALFSMPITLDVNQATIDDLGIKAGARITLRDLRDDRNLAILTVDDVYRPDKALEAKEVFGGDPEHPAVKYLYETADEFYVGGKLEAVNRLQHYDFVDLRYTPAELRSHFDKLGWSRVVAFQTRNPMHRAHRELTVRAARSQHANVLIHPVVGLTKPGDIDHFTRVRVYKALLPRYPNGMAVLGLLPLAMRMGGPREAIWHAIIRKNHGATHFIVGRDHAGPGKNSKGVDFYGPYDAQYAVEKYRDELGIEVVPFQMMTYLPDSDEYAPVDEVPSGTRTLNISGTELRSRLRSGREIPEWFSYPEVVSVLRESHPARARQGFTVFLTGYTNSGKDQIARALQLTLNQQGGRSVSMLLGETVRGELSSELGFSREDRARNVGRIGFVASELTRSGAAVIAAPIAPYEDARQHARELVAKHGDFYLVHVATPLEYCERTDKRGIYAKARRGEIKGFTGVDDPYEAPTNADLVVDLEKQSVRAVVHQIILLLESQGLLDRF
;
A
#
# COMPACT_ATOMS: atom_id res chain seq x y z
N MET A 1 -24.08 -18.99 20.28
CA MET A 1 -23.21 -19.70 19.31
C MET A 1 -23.14 -18.93 18.01
N ALA A 2 -21.92 -18.55 17.61
CA ALA A 2 -21.62 -17.92 16.33
C ALA A 2 -21.89 -18.85 15.13
N ASN A 3 -21.87 -18.30 13.91
CA ASN A 3 -22.07 -19.07 12.66
C ASN A 3 -21.08 -20.24 12.53
N SER A 4 -21.50 -21.41 12.06
CA SER A 4 -20.61 -22.56 11.83
C SER A 4 -19.48 -22.21 10.84
N PRO A 5 -18.25 -22.72 11.01
CA PRO A 5 -17.17 -22.56 10.03
C PRO A 5 -17.57 -23.08 8.64
N HIS A 6 -16.98 -22.52 7.59
CA HIS A 6 -17.14 -23.04 6.25
C HIS A 6 -16.46 -24.42 6.14
N GLY A 7 -17.16 -25.41 5.54
CA GLY A 7 -16.77 -26.83 5.62
C GLY A 7 -17.07 -27.52 6.96
N GLY A 8 -17.73 -26.84 7.91
CA GLY A 8 -18.21 -27.42 9.17
C GLY A 8 -17.18 -27.49 10.31
N ILE A 9 -15.88 -27.51 9.99
CA ILE A 9 -14.78 -27.58 10.97
C ILE A 9 -13.88 -26.36 10.81
N LEU A 10 -13.58 -25.68 11.93
CA LEU A 10 -12.59 -24.61 11.95
C LEU A 10 -11.19 -25.23 11.88
N LYS A 11 -10.43 -24.89 10.85
CA LYS A 11 -9.03 -25.32 10.67
C LYS A 11 -8.07 -24.45 11.47
N ASP A 12 -8.25 -24.41 12.80
CA ASP A 12 -7.31 -23.76 13.71
C ASP A 12 -6.08 -24.66 13.90
N LEU A 13 -5.08 -24.50 13.03
CA LEU A 13 -3.88 -25.34 13.00
C LEU A 13 -2.98 -25.04 14.20
N LEU A 14 -2.96 -23.80 14.66
CA LEU A 14 -2.26 -23.43 15.89
C LEU A 14 -2.80 -24.20 17.10
N ALA A 15 -4.13 -24.28 17.24
CA ALA A 15 -4.75 -25.08 18.29
C ALA A 15 -4.54 -26.59 18.10
N ARG A 16 -4.62 -27.08 16.85
CA ARG A 16 -4.39 -28.49 16.50
C ARG A 16 -2.98 -28.95 16.88
N ASP A 17 -1.98 -28.14 16.58
CA ASP A 17 -0.56 -28.51 16.67
C ASP A 17 0.10 -28.04 17.96
N ALA A 18 -0.58 -27.25 18.80
CA ALA A 18 -0.08 -26.81 20.10
C ALA A 18 0.51 -27.94 20.97
N PRO A 19 -0.08 -29.16 21.04
CA PRO A 19 0.51 -30.26 21.80
C PRO A 19 1.86 -30.77 21.24
N ARG A 20 2.14 -30.53 19.95
CA ARG A 20 3.37 -30.94 19.24
C ARG A 20 4.34 -29.78 19.02
N HIS A 21 4.11 -28.62 19.65
CA HIS A 21 4.88 -27.40 19.42
C HIS A 21 6.39 -27.60 19.55
N SER A 22 6.86 -28.27 20.61
CA SER A 22 8.30 -28.47 20.85
C SER A 22 8.97 -29.38 19.82
N GLU A 23 8.26 -30.41 19.38
CA GLU A 23 8.70 -31.33 18.31
C GLU A 23 8.81 -30.59 16.98
N LEU A 24 7.75 -29.88 16.58
CA LEU A 24 7.69 -29.14 15.33
C LEU A 24 8.69 -27.97 15.32
N ALA A 25 8.88 -27.29 16.44
CA ALA A 25 9.88 -26.24 16.57
C ALA A 25 11.31 -26.80 16.40
N ALA A 26 11.62 -27.93 17.03
CA ALA A 26 12.94 -28.56 16.88
C ALA A 26 13.17 -29.09 15.45
N GLU A 27 12.15 -29.67 14.81
CA GLU A 27 12.22 -30.12 13.43
C GLU A 27 12.45 -28.94 12.48
N ALA A 28 11.70 -27.84 12.66
CA ALA A 28 11.74 -26.68 11.79
C ALA A 28 13.12 -26.01 11.70
N GLU A 29 13.96 -26.12 12.74
CA GLU A 29 15.35 -25.65 12.73
C GLU A 29 16.27 -26.44 11.79
N THR A 30 15.89 -27.66 11.43
CA THR A 30 16.73 -28.60 10.66
C THR A 30 16.34 -28.72 9.18
N LEU A 31 15.09 -28.36 8.84
CA LEU A 31 14.57 -28.48 7.49
C LEU A 31 15.09 -27.35 6.58
N PRO A 32 15.14 -27.56 5.25
CA PRO A 32 15.29 -26.47 4.30
C PRO A 32 14.23 -25.40 4.54
N SER A 33 14.63 -24.13 4.54
CA SER A 33 13.76 -23.03 4.94
C SER A 33 13.50 -22.07 3.78
N LEU A 34 12.23 -21.72 3.60
CA LEU A 34 11.75 -20.78 2.59
C LEU A 34 11.31 -19.49 3.29
N LEU A 35 11.90 -18.36 2.89
CA LEU A 35 11.49 -17.04 3.36
C LEU A 35 10.23 -16.60 2.59
N LEU A 36 9.16 -16.29 3.30
CA LEU A 36 7.89 -15.91 2.68
C LEU A 36 7.85 -14.44 2.27
N SER A 37 7.09 -14.12 1.22
CA SER A 37 6.73 -12.74 0.88
C SER A 37 5.65 -12.18 1.83
N GLU A 38 5.45 -10.85 1.83
CA GLU A 38 4.39 -10.22 2.65
C GLU A 38 2.99 -10.76 2.34
N ARG A 39 2.70 -11.07 1.07
CA ARG A 39 1.41 -11.66 0.66
C ARG A 39 1.26 -13.07 1.22
N GLN A 40 2.30 -13.89 1.08
CA GLN A 40 2.31 -15.27 1.57
C GLN A 40 2.21 -15.32 3.10
N LEU A 41 2.79 -14.35 3.82
CA LEU A 41 2.63 -14.22 5.28
C LEU A 41 1.19 -13.93 5.69
N CYS A 42 0.49 -13.02 5.00
CA CYS A 42 -0.93 -12.75 5.24
C CYS A 42 -1.78 -14.00 5.01
N ASP A 43 -1.49 -14.74 3.93
CA ASP A 43 -2.21 -15.96 3.61
C ASP A 43 -1.92 -17.06 4.64
N LEU A 44 -0.65 -17.25 5.01
CA LEU A 44 -0.24 -18.20 6.04
C LEU A 44 -0.94 -17.91 7.36
N GLU A 45 -1.03 -16.65 7.81
CA GLU A 45 -1.72 -16.31 9.05
C GLU A 45 -3.19 -16.76 9.05
N LEU A 46 -3.90 -16.58 7.93
CA LEU A 46 -5.30 -17.00 7.80
C LEU A 46 -5.47 -18.50 7.57
N LEU A 47 -4.47 -19.19 7.02
CA LEU A 47 -4.41 -20.66 6.98
C LEU A 47 -4.22 -21.23 8.39
N LEU A 48 -3.22 -20.74 9.13
CA LEU A 48 -2.85 -21.26 10.45
C LEU A 48 -3.94 -21.02 11.51
N THR A 49 -4.67 -19.91 11.42
CA THR A 49 -5.73 -19.53 12.37
C THR A 49 -7.13 -20.02 11.97
N GLY A 50 -7.26 -20.67 10.81
CA GLY A 50 -8.55 -21.16 10.29
C GLY A 50 -9.43 -20.11 9.62
N GLY A 51 -8.91 -18.91 9.35
CA GLY A 51 -9.59 -17.87 8.57
C GLY A 51 -10.00 -18.34 7.16
N PHE A 52 -9.25 -19.27 6.57
CA PHE A 52 -9.54 -19.89 5.27
C PHE A 52 -10.17 -21.28 5.32
N SER A 53 -10.70 -21.72 6.46
CA SER A 53 -11.42 -23.01 6.55
C SER A 53 -12.40 -23.19 5.37
N PRO A 54 -12.43 -24.37 4.73
CA PRO A 54 -11.81 -25.65 5.13
C PRO A 54 -10.34 -25.82 4.70
N LEU A 55 -9.74 -24.84 4.03
CA LEU A 55 -8.35 -24.93 3.57
C LEU A 55 -7.39 -25.01 4.78
N GLU A 56 -6.43 -25.95 4.72
CA GLU A 56 -5.45 -26.23 5.79
C GLU A 56 -4.00 -26.25 5.28
N GLY A 57 -3.77 -25.61 4.13
CA GLY A 57 -2.49 -25.61 3.42
C GLY A 57 -2.52 -24.69 2.21
N PHE A 58 -1.38 -24.53 1.53
CA PHE A 58 -1.37 -23.88 0.21
C PHE A 58 -1.93 -24.85 -0.83
N MET A 59 -2.68 -24.32 -1.79
CA MET A 59 -3.47 -25.13 -2.72
C MET A 59 -2.61 -26.04 -3.59
N THR A 60 -2.95 -27.33 -3.57
CA THR A 60 -2.52 -28.32 -4.57
C THR A 60 -2.98 -27.92 -5.96
N GLU A 61 -2.38 -28.49 -7.01
CA GLU A 61 -2.79 -28.25 -8.40
C GLU A 61 -4.27 -28.59 -8.60
N LYS A 62 -4.77 -29.62 -7.90
CA LYS A 62 -6.18 -30.03 -7.98
C LYS A 62 -7.12 -29.00 -7.38
N ASP A 63 -6.83 -28.50 -6.17
CA ASP A 63 -7.63 -27.45 -5.53
C ASP A 63 -7.56 -26.15 -6.33
N TYR A 64 -6.35 -25.76 -6.76
CA TYR A 64 -6.11 -24.56 -7.55
C TYR A 64 -6.93 -24.57 -8.85
N ASN A 65 -6.86 -25.65 -9.63
CA ASN A 65 -7.60 -25.74 -10.89
C ASN A 65 -9.12 -25.67 -10.70
N GLY A 66 -9.64 -26.32 -9.64
CA GLY A 66 -11.07 -26.21 -9.29
C GLY A 66 -11.47 -24.81 -8.86
N VAL A 67 -10.61 -24.10 -8.13
CA VAL A 67 -10.88 -22.73 -7.69
C VAL A 67 -10.86 -21.77 -8.88
N VAL A 68 -9.84 -21.86 -9.74
CA VAL A 68 -9.70 -21.01 -10.93
C VAL A 68 -10.90 -21.19 -11.86
N LYS A 69 -11.31 -22.42 -12.16
CA LYS A 69 -12.37 -22.69 -13.13
C LYS A 69 -13.78 -22.60 -12.53
N ASP A 70 -13.98 -23.20 -11.35
CA ASP A 70 -15.31 -23.53 -10.85
C ASP A 70 -15.65 -22.83 -9.51
N ASN A 71 -14.72 -22.07 -8.93
CA ASN A 71 -14.80 -21.54 -7.56
C ASN A 71 -14.97 -22.66 -6.50
N ARG A 72 -14.34 -23.82 -6.68
CA ARG A 72 -14.45 -24.93 -5.73
C ARG A 72 -13.13 -25.59 -5.43
N LEU A 73 -12.95 -25.99 -4.18
CA LEU A 73 -11.89 -26.91 -3.79
C LEU A 73 -12.19 -28.32 -4.33
N ALA A 74 -11.19 -29.20 -4.27
CA ALA A 74 -11.29 -30.57 -4.77
C ALA A 74 -12.33 -31.43 -4.02
N ASP A 75 -12.70 -31.05 -2.80
CA ASP A 75 -13.75 -31.68 -2.00
C ASP A 75 -15.16 -31.15 -2.31
N GLY A 76 -15.26 -30.19 -3.23
CA GLY A 76 -16.51 -29.54 -3.65
C GLY A 76 -16.89 -28.29 -2.86
N ALA A 77 -16.17 -27.95 -1.79
CA ALA A 77 -16.43 -26.76 -1.00
C ALA A 77 -16.22 -25.48 -1.83
N LEU A 78 -17.10 -24.50 -1.65
CA LEU A 78 -17.03 -23.22 -2.34
C LEU A 78 -15.79 -22.44 -1.89
N PHE A 79 -14.91 -22.08 -2.82
CA PHE A 79 -13.77 -21.22 -2.56
C PHE A 79 -13.36 -20.51 -3.85
N SER A 80 -13.36 -19.19 -3.85
CA SER A 80 -13.30 -18.40 -5.09
C SER A 80 -11.94 -17.76 -5.39
N MET A 81 -10.97 -17.87 -4.48
CA MET A 81 -9.68 -17.19 -4.58
C MET A 81 -8.51 -18.19 -4.51
N PRO A 82 -7.56 -18.21 -5.46
CA PRO A 82 -6.39 -19.07 -5.35
C PRO A 82 -5.46 -18.60 -4.22
N ILE A 83 -5.05 -19.55 -3.36
CA ILE A 83 -4.12 -19.32 -2.23
C ILE A 83 -2.93 -20.27 -2.41
N THR A 84 -1.86 -19.76 -2.99
CA THR A 84 -0.72 -20.56 -3.46
C THR A 84 0.59 -20.05 -2.87
N LEU A 85 1.57 -20.96 -2.76
CA LEU A 85 2.94 -20.65 -2.39
C LEU A 85 3.79 -20.69 -3.65
N ASP A 86 4.17 -19.52 -4.16
CA ASP A 86 4.95 -19.39 -5.38
C ASP A 86 6.47 -19.33 -5.12
N VAL A 87 7.23 -20.02 -5.97
CA VAL A 87 8.70 -20.12 -5.93
C VAL A 87 9.30 -20.22 -7.33
N ASN A 88 10.52 -19.72 -7.52
CA ASN A 88 11.26 -19.87 -8.78
C ASN A 88 12.03 -21.21 -8.83
N GLN A 89 12.50 -21.57 -10.03
CA GLN A 89 13.24 -22.83 -10.26
C GLN A 89 14.50 -22.95 -9.39
N ALA A 90 15.25 -21.86 -9.20
CA ALA A 90 16.47 -21.89 -8.42
C ALA A 90 16.19 -22.23 -6.94
N THR A 91 15.10 -21.71 -6.38
CA THR A 91 14.63 -22.03 -5.03
C THR A 91 14.19 -23.49 -4.91
N ILE A 92 13.50 -24.04 -5.92
CA ILE A 92 13.13 -25.46 -5.95
C ILE A 92 14.38 -26.35 -5.89
N ASP A 93 15.38 -26.05 -6.71
CA ASP A 93 16.60 -26.84 -6.83
C ASP A 93 17.46 -26.74 -5.56
N ASP A 94 17.63 -25.53 -5.02
CA ASP A 94 18.45 -25.25 -3.83
C ASP A 94 17.86 -25.89 -2.56
N LEU A 95 16.55 -25.76 -2.36
CA LEU A 95 15.88 -26.30 -1.18
C LEU A 95 15.41 -27.76 -1.36
N GLY A 96 15.60 -28.34 -2.54
CA GLY A 96 15.19 -29.72 -2.86
C GLY A 96 13.68 -29.94 -2.79
N ILE A 97 12.89 -28.95 -3.20
CA ILE A 97 11.41 -28.98 -3.13
C ILE A 97 10.86 -30.00 -4.13
N LYS A 98 10.15 -31.00 -3.61
CA LYS A 98 9.48 -32.06 -4.39
C LYS A 98 8.39 -32.71 -3.55
N ALA A 99 7.50 -33.47 -4.17
CA ALA A 99 6.48 -34.23 -3.46
C ALA A 99 7.07 -35.05 -2.30
N GLY A 100 6.45 -34.95 -1.13
CA GLY A 100 6.89 -35.54 0.14
C GLY A 100 7.98 -34.77 0.89
N ALA A 101 8.58 -33.73 0.30
CA ALA A 101 9.53 -32.88 1.01
C ALA A 101 8.82 -32.08 2.12
N ARG A 102 9.54 -31.84 3.22
CA ARG A 102 9.10 -30.97 4.32
C ARG A 102 9.98 -29.73 4.32
N ILE A 103 9.37 -28.56 4.30
CA ILE A 103 10.08 -27.27 4.30
C ILE A 103 9.55 -26.36 5.40
N THR A 104 10.46 -25.62 6.03
CA THR A 104 10.10 -24.60 7.03
C THR A 104 9.74 -23.30 6.34
N LEU A 105 8.60 -22.71 6.68
CA LEU A 105 8.19 -21.39 6.23
C LEU A 105 8.60 -20.33 7.25
N ARG A 106 9.41 -19.35 6.84
CA ARG A 106 9.99 -18.32 7.71
C ARG A 106 9.44 -16.93 7.46
N ASP A 107 9.38 -16.16 8.53
CA ASP A 107 8.99 -14.76 8.51
C ASP A 107 10.14 -13.86 8.03
N LEU A 108 9.89 -13.05 6.98
CA LEU A 108 10.88 -12.11 6.45
C LEU A 108 11.25 -10.98 7.41
N ARG A 109 10.44 -10.76 8.46
CA ARG A 109 10.57 -9.61 9.36
C ARG A 109 11.44 -9.88 10.58
N ASP A 110 11.41 -11.11 11.09
CA ASP A 110 12.09 -11.51 12.33
C ASP A 110 12.74 -12.90 12.28
N ASP A 111 12.84 -13.50 11.07
CA ASP A 111 13.44 -14.81 10.79
C ASP A 111 12.77 -16.02 11.49
N ARG A 112 11.62 -15.83 12.15
CA ARG A 112 10.98 -16.91 12.92
C ARG A 112 10.43 -18.02 12.03
N ASN A 113 10.57 -19.25 12.50
CA ASN A 113 9.95 -20.44 11.92
C ASN A 113 8.45 -20.45 12.21
N LEU A 114 7.60 -20.29 11.21
CA LEU A 114 6.15 -20.13 11.38
C LEU A 114 5.39 -21.44 11.20
N ALA A 115 5.73 -22.22 10.18
CA ALA A 115 5.04 -23.46 9.85
C ALA A 115 5.98 -24.44 9.14
N ILE A 116 5.63 -25.71 9.15
CA ILE A 116 6.22 -26.73 8.27
C ILE A 116 5.18 -27.07 7.20
N LEU A 117 5.57 -26.99 5.93
CA LEU A 117 4.76 -27.44 4.80
C LEU A 117 5.25 -28.81 4.35
N THR A 118 4.34 -29.79 4.28
CA THR A 118 4.59 -31.05 3.58
C THR A 118 4.09 -30.93 2.14
N VAL A 119 5.00 -30.98 1.19
CA VAL A 119 4.73 -30.76 -0.24
C VAL A 119 3.96 -31.95 -0.82
N ASP A 120 2.81 -31.66 -1.42
CA ASP A 120 2.02 -32.64 -2.19
C ASP A 120 2.41 -32.59 -3.67
N ASP A 121 2.44 -31.41 -4.26
CA ASP A 121 2.82 -31.18 -5.65
C ASP A 121 3.61 -29.88 -5.86
N VAL A 122 4.36 -29.85 -6.96
CA VAL A 122 5.03 -28.65 -7.48
C VAL A 122 4.62 -28.54 -8.95
N TYR A 123 3.91 -27.48 -9.31
CA TYR A 123 3.29 -27.35 -10.62
C TYR A 123 3.52 -25.95 -11.21
N ARG A 124 3.48 -25.86 -12.53
CA ARG A 124 3.56 -24.59 -13.25
C ARG A 124 2.15 -24.16 -13.64
N PRO A 125 1.58 -23.12 -13.02
CA PRO A 125 0.23 -22.65 -13.34
C PRO A 125 0.15 -21.99 -14.71
N ASP A 126 -1.03 -22.02 -15.33
CA ASP A 126 -1.35 -21.15 -16.46
C ASP A 126 -1.77 -19.77 -15.94
N LYS A 127 -0.79 -18.87 -15.78
CA LYS A 127 -1.02 -17.50 -15.31
C LYS A 127 -1.99 -16.70 -16.20
N ALA A 128 -2.07 -17.01 -17.49
CA ALA A 128 -3.01 -16.33 -18.40
C ALA A 128 -4.45 -16.77 -18.14
N LEU A 129 -4.66 -18.06 -17.89
CA LEU A 129 -5.96 -18.57 -17.45
C LEU A 129 -6.35 -17.98 -16.10
N GLU A 130 -5.44 -17.94 -15.12
CA GLU A 130 -5.73 -17.34 -13.81
C GLU A 130 -6.08 -15.85 -13.92
N ALA A 131 -5.27 -15.07 -14.65
CA ALA A 131 -5.52 -13.65 -14.88
C ALA A 131 -6.93 -13.42 -15.43
N LYS A 132 -7.34 -14.21 -16.42
CA LYS A 132 -8.64 -14.11 -17.07
C LYS A 132 -9.78 -14.58 -16.17
N GLU A 133 -9.73 -15.82 -15.69
CA GLU A 133 -10.85 -16.46 -15.01
C GLU A 133 -11.05 -15.93 -13.58
N VAL A 134 -9.97 -15.50 -12.91
CA VAL A 134 -10.03 -15.01 -11.53
C VAL A 134 -10.17 -13.48 -11.47
N PHE A 135 -9.46 -12.74 -12.32
CA PHE A 135 -9.34 -11.27 -12.22
C PHE A 135 -9.86 -10.50 -13.43
N GLY A 136 -10.50 -11.18 -14.40
CA GLY A 136 -11.09 -10.56 -15.60
C GLY A 136 -10.11 -10.32 -16.76
N GLY A 137 -8.81 -10.53 -16.56
CA GLY A 137 -7.79 -10.56 -17.63
C GLY A 137 -7.21 -9.22 -18.07
N ASP A 138 -7.64 -8.08 -17.50
CA ASP A 138 -7.05 -6.78 -17.81
C ASP A 138 -5.63 -6.68 -17.22
N PRO A 139 -4.58 -6.42 -18.03
CA PRO A 139 -3.19 -6.31 -17.54
C PRO A 139 -2.97 -5.19 -16.50
N GLU A 140 -3.84 -4.17 -16.46
CA GLU A 140 -3.76 -3.09 -15.47
C GLU A 140 -4.40 -3.47 -14.12
N HIS A 141 -5.10 -4.60 -14.05
CA HIS A 141 -5.68 -5.07 -12.80
C HIS A 141 -4.58 -5.36 -11.76
N PRO A 142 -4.66 -4.85 -10.51
CA PRO A 142 -3.56 -4.98 -9.54
C PRO A 142 -3.10 -6.42 -9.27
N ALA A 143 -4.04 -7.38 -9.16
CA ALA A 143 -3.67 -8.79 -9.03
C ALA A 143 -3.04 -9.40 -10.29
N VAL A 144 -3.46 -8.98 -11.49
CA VAL A 144 -2.86 -9.46 -12.75
C VAL A 144 -1.43 -8.93 -12.88
N LYS A 145 -1.24 -7.64 -12.58
CA LYS A 145 0.09 -7.04 -12.52
C LYS A 145 0.99 -7.78 -11.54
N TYR A 146 0.51 -8.04 -10.32
CA TYR A 146 1.26 -8.83 -9.33
C TYR A 146 1.59 -10.24 -9.84
N LEU A 147 0.62 -10.93 -10.46
CA LEU A 147 0.78 -12.30 -10.96
C LEU A 147 1.92 -12.42 -11.98
N TYR A 148 2.11 -11.40 -12.83
CA TYR A 148 3.15 -11.38 -13.86
C TYR A 148 4.47 -10.74 -13.42
N GLU A 149 4.42 -9.71 -12.58
CA GLU A 149 5.61 -8.92 -12.22
C GLU A 149 6.24 -9.34 -10.88
N THR A 150 5.53 -10.07 -10.04
CA THR A 150 5.98 -10.39 -8.67
C THR A 150 5.88 -11.86 -8.34
N ALA A 151 4.77 -12.52 -8.68
CA ALA A 151 4.61 -13.93 -8.39
C ALA A 151 5.59 -14.77 -9.21
N ASP A 152 6.20 -15.75 -8.60
CA ASP A 152 7.17 -16.65 -9.22
C ASP A 152 6.51 -17.68 -10.17
N GLU A 153 7.35 -18.50 -10.81
CA GLU A 153 6.97 -19.37 -11.93
C GLU A 153 6.24 -20.65 -11.53
N PHE A 154 6.52 -21.22 -10.35
CA PHE A 154 5.94 -22.49 -9.89
C PHE A 154 5.16 -22.30 -8.61
N TYR A 155 4.11 -23.10 -8.43
CA TYR A 155 3.34 -23.18 -7.20
C TYR A 155 3.61 -24.50 -6.47
N VAL A 156 3.70 -24.41 -5.16
CA VAL A 156 3.93 -25.55 -4.25
C VAL A 156 2.67 -25.76 -3.42
N GLY A 157 1.97 -26.86 -3.69
CA GLY A 157 0.81 -27.27 -2.92
C GLY A 157 1.21 -28.17 -1.76
N GLY A 158 0.50 -28.06 -0.63
CA GLY A 158 0.80 -28.91 0.52
C GLY A 158 0.11 -28.49 1.81
N LYS A 159 -0.02 -29.45 2.72
CA LYS A 159 -0.61 -29.23 4.05
C LYS A 159 0.39 -28.60 5.01
N LEU A 160 -0.14 -27.78 5.92
CA LEU A 160 0.66 -27.07 6.92
C LEU A 160 0.54 -27.74 8.29
N GLU A 161 1.65 -27.71 9.03
CA GLU A 161 1.73 -27.88 10.48
C GLU A 161 2.21 -26.56 11.11
N ALA A 162 1.48 -26.06 12.09
CA ALA A 162 1.75 -24.77 12.71
C ALA A 162 2.87 -24.88 13.75
N VAL A 163 3.91 -24.06 13.61
CA VAL A 163 5.01 -23.97 14.59
C VAL A 163 4.80 -22.74 15.46
N ASN A 164 4.67 -21.56 14.86
CA ASN A 164 4.52 -20.31 15.59
C ASN A 164 3.47 -19.41 14.93
N ARG A 165 2.73 -18.66 15.76
CA ARG A 165 1.94 -17.53 15.27
C ARG A 165 2.87 -16.40 14.81
N LEU A 166 2.49 -15.72 13.75
CA LEU A 166 3.13 -14.49 13.29
C LEU A 166 3.12 -13.45 14.42
N GLN A 167 4.23 -12.75 14.60
CA GLN A 167 4.29 -11.64 15.53
C GLN A 167 3.81 -10.35 14.87
N HIS A 168 2.96 -9.64 15.58
CA HIS A 168 2.54 -8.28 15.28
C HIS A 168 2.78 -7.43 16.53
N TYR A 169 3.29 -6.23 16.34
CA TYR A 169 3.59 -5.29 17.42
C TYR A 169 2.59 -4.13 17.48
N ASP A 170 1.78 -3.97 16.43
CA ASP A 170 0.78 -2.95 16.28
C ASP A 170 -0.62 -3.48 16.62
N PHE A 171 -1.35 -2.73 17.45
CA PHE A 171 -2.77 -2.96 17.74
C PHE A 171 -3.12 -4.41 18.11
N VAL A 172 -2.27 -5.06 18.91
CA VAL A 172 -2.47 -6.45 19.33
C VAL A 172 -3.79 -6.68 20.06
N ASP A 173 -4.31 -5.64 20.72
CA ASP A 173 -5.64 -5.58 21.37
C ASP A 173 -6.82 -5.67 20.37
N LEU A 174 -6.56 -5.38 19.09
CA LEU A 174 -7.56 -5.38 18.03
C LEU A 174 -7.37 -6.52 17.02
N ARG A 175 -6.30 -7.32 17.10
CA ARG A 175 -6.07 -8.45 16.19
C ARG A 175 -6.67 -9.71 16.79
N TYR A 176 -7.67 -10.27 16.11
CA TYR A 176 -8.39 -11.46 16.59
C TYR A 176 -8.22 -12.61 15.61
N THR A 177 -7.90 -13.81 16.11
CA THR A 177 -8.12 -15.04 15.36
C THR A 177 -9.62 -15.34 15.26
N PRO A 178 -10.05 -16.22 14.34
CA PRO A 178 -11.41 -16.73 14.33
C PRO A 178 -11.88 -17.28 15.67
N ALA A 179 -11.03 -18.04 16.37
CA ALA A 179 -11.35 -18.60 17.69
C ALA A 179 -11.52 -17.51 18.77
N GLU A 180 -10.61 -16.53 18.81
CA GLU A 180 -10.68 -15.40 19.75
C GLU A 180 -11.95 -14.57 19.52
N LEU A 181 -12.30 -14.28 18.26
CA LEU A 181 -13.47 -13.47 17.94
C LEU A 181 -14.78 -14.21 18.25
N ARG A 182 -14.84 -15.52 17.99
CA ARG A 182 -15.99 -16.38 18.37
C ARG A 182 -16.18 -16.39 19.89
N SER A 183 -15.10 -16.55 20.65
CA SER A 183 -15.12 -16.49 22.11
C SER A 183 -15.55 -15.11 22.61
N HIS A 184 -15.09 -14.04 21.95
CA HIS A 184 -15.47 -12.67 22.28
C HIS A 184 -16.98 -12.43 22.06
N PHE A 185 -17.54 -12.89 20.95
CA PHE A 185 -18.98 -12.80 20.71
C PHE A 185 -19.79 -13.58 21.76
N ASP A 186 -19.35 -14.78 22.12
CA ASP A 186 -20.02 -15.58 23.15
C ASP A 186 -20.00 -14.87 24.52
N LYS A 187 -18.84 -14.31 24.91
CA LYS A 187 -18.68 -13.52 26.13
C LYS A 187 -19.62 -12.31 26.19
N LEU A 188 -19.88 -11.67 25.06
CA LEU A 188 -20.82 -10.54 24.96
C LEU A 188 -22.29 -10.98 24.80
N GLY A 189 -22.57 -12.28 24.70
CA GLY A 189 -23.90 -12.81 24.42
C GLY A 189 -24.40 -12.51 23.00
N TRP A 190 -23.48 -12.25 22.07
CA TRP A 190 -23.83 -11.92 20.68
C TRP A 190 -24.14 -13.19 19.88
N SER A 191 -25.35 -13.24 19.32
CA SER A 191 -25.81 -14.33 18.46
C SER A 191 -25.84 -13.94 16.98
N ARG A 192 -26.21 -12.68 16.68
CA ARG A 192 -26.23 -12.11 15.33
C ARG A 192 -25.20 -11.00 15.23
N VAL A 193 -24.29 -11.15 14.27
CA VAL A 193 -23.20 -10.22 13.98
C VAL A 193 -23.16 -9.94 12.48
N VAL A 194 -23.22 -8.66 12.12
CA VAL A 194 -23.02 -8.14 10.76
C VAL A 194 -21.58 -7.67 10.62
N ALA A 195 -20.82 -8.30 9.74
CA ALA A 195 -19.46 -7.91 9.45
C ALA A 195 -19.40 -6.86 8.33
N PHE A 196 -18.57 -5.84 8.54
CA PHE A 196 -18.29 -4.79 7.58
C PHE A 196 -16.82 -4.85 7.12
N GLN A 197 -16.62 -5.16 5.84
CA GLN A 197 -15.32 -5.08 5.17
C GLN A 197 -14.98 -3.63 4.85
N THR A 198 -13.74 -3.22 5.12
CA THR A 198 -13.21 -1.99 4.54
C THR A 198 -11.69 -2.01 4.45
N ARG A 199 -11.17 -1.29 3.46
CA ARG A 199 -9.74 -0.90 3.34
C ARG A 199 -9.56 0.63 3.36
N ASN A 200 -10.65 1.38 3.52
CA ASN A 200 -10.70 2.83 3.47
C ASN A 200 -11.06 3.40 4.85
N PRO A 201 -10.71 4.67 5.14
CA PRO A 201 -11.28 5.40 6.28
C PRO A 201 -12.81 5.33 6.28
N MET A 202 -13.40 5.17 7.46
CA MET A 202 -14.86 5.22 7.61
C MET A 202 -15.33 6.62 7.94
N HIS A 203 -16.27 7.10 7.13
CA HIS A 203 -16.98 8.38 7.26
C HIS A 203 -18.43 8.18 7.73
N ARG A 204 -19.21 9.27 7.85
CA ARG A 204 -20.60 9.20 8.36
C ARG A 204 -21.48 8.21 7.60
N ALA A 205 -21.41 8.23 6.27
CA ALA A 205 -22.16 7.31 5.43
C ALA A 205 -21.92 5.83 5.78
N HIS A 206 -20.68 5.45 6.12
CA HIS A 206 -20.34 4.07 6.52
C HIS A 206 -20.86 3.73 7.91
N ARG A 207 -20.82 4.70 8.84
CA ARG A 207 -21.42 4.55 10.17
C ARG A 207 -22.93 4.34 10.05
N GLU A 208 -23.63 5.18 9.29
CA GLU A 208 -25.09 5.03 9.13
C GLU A 208 -25.45 3.73 8.44
N LEU A 209 -24.70 3.34 7.42
CA LEU A 209 -24.90 2.07 6.72
C LEU A 209 -24.79 0.87 7.69
N THR A 210 -23.72 0.80 8.49
CA THR A 210 -23.52 -0.31 9.43
C THR A 210 -24.54 -0.31 10.57
N VAL A 211 -24.95 0.86 11.08
CA VAL A 211 -26.02 0.98 12.08
C VAL A 211 -27.36 0.56 11.50
N ARG A 212 -27.67 0.93 10.25
CA ARG A 212 -28.88 0.50 9.56
C ARG A 212 -28.91 -1.02 9.38
N ALA A 213 -27.80 -1.61 8.95
CA ALA A 213 -27.66 -3.06 8.82
C ALA A 213 -27.90 -3.79 10.14
N ALA A 214 -27.29 -3.30 11.23
CA ALA A 214 -27.47 -3.83 12.57
C ALA A 214 -28.94 -3.77 13.02
N ARG A 215 -29.62 -2.64 12.77
CA ARG A 215 -31.03 -2.47 13.15
C ARG A 215 -31.97 -3.35 12.35
N SER A 216 -31.82 -3.39 11.02
CA SER A 216 -32.70 -4.20 10.16
C SER A 216 -32.51 -5.70 10.40
N GLN A 217 -31.29 -6.11 10.73
CA GLN A 217 -30.96 -7.50 11.01
C GLN A 217 -30.94 -7.84 12.50
N HIS A 218 -31.42 -6.96 13.38
CA HIS A 218 -31.38 -7.17 14.84
C HIS A 218 -30.06 -7.79 15.33
N ALA A 219 -28.95 -7.21 14.88
CA ALA A 219 -27.61 -7.75 15.00
C ALA A 219 -26.63 -6.71 15.55
N ASN A 220 -25.50 -7.18 16.08
CA ASN A 220 -24.37 -6.33 16.43
C ASN A 220 -23.43 -6.14 15.24
N VAL A 221 -22.52 -5.17 15.32
CA VAL A 221 -21.60 -4.81 14.24
C VAL A 221 -20.20 -5.32 14.55
N LEU A 222 -19.60 -6.03 13.59
CA LEU A 222 -18.17 -6.24 13.53
C LEU A 222 -17.59 -5.32 12.44
N ILE A 223 -16.89 -4.27 12.86
CA ILE A 223 -16.07 -3.46 11.95
C ILE A 223 -14.79 -4.25 11.72
N HIS A 224 -14.63 -4.83 10.53
CA HIS A 224 -13.59 -5.82 10.23
C HIS A 224 -12.62 -5.34 9.13
N PRO A 225 -11.86 -4.24 9.35
CA PRO A 225 -11.00 -3.67 8.34
C PRO A 225 -9.80 -4.56 8.02
N VAL A 226 -9.33 -4.48 6.78
CA VAL A 226 -8.11 -5.15 6.34
C VAL A 226 -6.89 -4.32 6.74
N VAL A 227 -5.90 -4.98 7.35
CA VAL A 227 -4.61 -4.38 7.73
C VAL A 227 -3.39 -5.10 7.13
N GLY A 228 -3.61 -6.13 6.32
CA GLY A 228 -2.58 -6.66 5.41
C GLY A 228 -2.47 -5.81 4.14
N LEU A 229 -2.11 -6.44 3.02
CA LEU A 229 -1.98 -5.75 1.74
C LEU A 229 -3.33 -5.24 1.22
N THR A 230 -3.37 -3.97 0.80
CA THR A 230 -4.56 -3.31 0.23
C THR A 230 -4.25 -2.74 -1.16
N LYS A 231 -5.11 -1.89 -1.73
CA LYS A 231 -4.87 -1.36 -3.07
C LYS A 231 -3.66 -0.39 -3.03
N PRO A 232 -2.75 -0.45 -4.01
CA PRO A 232 -1.68 0.54 -4.12
C PRO A 232 -2.22 1.99 -4.10
N GLY A 233 -1.66 2.80 -3.22
CA GLY A 233 -2.06 4.19 -3.00
C GLY A 233 -3.21 4.41 -2.01
N ASP A 234 -3.75 3.35 -1.39
CA ASP A 234 -4.65 3.48 -0.25
C ASP A 234 -3.91 4.10 0.96
N ILE A 235 -4.69 4.70 1.86
CA ILE A 235 -4.17 5.26 3.12
C ILE A 235 -3.58 4.14 3.98
N ASP A 236 -2.42 4.40 4.59
CA ASP A 236 -1.72 3.44 5.45
C ASP A 236 -2.63 2.92 6.58
N HIS A 237 -2.40 1.66 6.99
CA HIS A 237 -3.30 1.02 7.94
C HIS A 237 -3.24 1.65 9.33
N PHE A 238 -2.10 2.24 9.76
CA PHE A 238 -2.02 2.91 11.06
C PHE A 238 -2.95 4.11 11.14
N THR A 239 -3.00 4.92 10.08
CA THR A 239 -3.95 6.02 9.95
C THR A 239 -5.38 5.52 9.90
N ARG A 240 -5.66 4.47 9.13
CA ARG A 240 -7.01 3.89 9.05
C ARG A 240 -7.47 3.33 10.39
N VAL A 241 -6.63 2.63 11.13
CA VAL A 241 -6.95 2.09 12.46
C VAL A 241 -7.21 3.21 13.46
N ARG A 242 -6.42 4.29 13.45
CA ARG A 242 -6.70 5.49 14.25
C ARG A 242 -8.05 6.12 13.88
N VAL A 243 -8.40 6.16 12.60
CA VAL A 243 -9.73 6.60 12.15
C VAL A 243 -10.84 5.69 12.68
N TYR A 244 -10.69 4.37 12.62
CA TYR A 244 -11.70 3.45 13.14
C TYR A 244 -11.86 3.58 14.66
N LYS A 245 -10.75 3.74 15.40
CA LYS A 245 -10.78 4.03 16.85
C LYS A 245 -11.50 5.35 17.15
N ALA A 246 -11.22 6.41 16.38
CA ALA A 246 -11.87 7.72 16.53
C ALA A 246 -13.38 7.66 16.20
N LEU A 247 -13.78 6.79 15.27
CA LEU A 247 -15.18 6.61 14.88
C LEU A 247 -15.99 5.78 15.89
N LEU A 248 -15.37 4.82 16.58
CA LEU A 248 -16.06 3.84 17.41
C LEU A 248 -17.01 4.45 18.47
N PRO A 249 -16.69 5.56 19.15
CA PRO A 249 -17.61 6.24 20.08
C PRO A 249 -18.89 6.80 19.45
N ARG A 250 -18.98 6.86 18.11
CA ARG A 250 -20.20 7.28 17.39
C ARG A 250 -21.22 6.16 17.22
N TYR A 251 -20.88 4.93 17.58
CA TYR A 251 -21.85 3.84 17.67
C TYR A 251 -22.57 3.87 19.02
N PRO A 252 -23.84 3.42 19.10
CA PRO A 252 -24.48 3.14 20.38
C PRO A 252 -23.61 2.23 21.25
N ASN A 253 -23.56 2.50 22.55
CA ASN A 253 -22.72 1.76 23.48
C ASN A 253 -22.97 0.25 23.38
N GLY A 254 -21.89 -0.51 23.20
CA GLY A 254 -21.93 -1.98 23.10
C GLY A 254 -22.47 -2.55 21.79
N MET A 255 -22.75 -1.72 20.76
CA MET A 255 -23.26 -2.21 19.47
C MET A 255 -22.18 -2.72 18.52
N ALA A 256 -20.95 -2.19 18.60
CA ALA A 256 -19.90 -2.44 17.61
C ALA A 256 -18.58 -2.88 18.26
N VAL A 257 -17.92 -3.84 17.62
CA VAL A 257 -16.55 -4.29 17.93
C VAL A 257 -15.66 -4.03 16.71
N LEU A 258 -14.44 -3.55 16.97
CA LEU A 258 -13.39 -3.38 15.96
C LEU A 258 -12.42 -4.57 16.06
N GLY A 259 -12.31 -5.34 14.98
CA GLY A 259 -11.33 -6.42 14.84
C GLY A 259 -10.55 -6.28 13.54
N LEU A 260 -9.23 -6.39 13.58
CA LEU A 260 -8.36 -6.22 12.41
C LEU A 260 -8.16 -7.56 11.70
N LEU A 261 -8.27 -7.54 10.37
CA LEU A 261 -8.08 -8.71 9.53
C LEU A 261 -6.73 -8.63 8.78
N PRO A 262 -5.79 -9.56 8.99
CA PRO A 262 -4.51 -9.60 8.29
C PRO A 262 -4.64 -10.18 6.87
N LEU A 263 -5.62 -9.72 6.10
CA LEU A 263 -5.86 -10.18 4.72
C LEU A 263 -4.96 -9.45 3.73
N ALA A 264 -4.36 -10.16 2.79
CA ALA A 264 -3.84 -9.56 1.57
C ALA A 264 -4.95 -9.52 0.51
N MET A 265 -5.52 -8.35 0.24
CA MET A 265 -6.56 -8.21 -0.77
C MET A 265 -6.00 -8.42 -2.19
N ARG A 266 -6.83 -8.96 -3.09
CA ARG A 266 -6.47 -9.15 -4.51
C ARG A 266 -7.10 -8.08 -5.41
N MET A 267 -8.03 -7.30 -4.87
CA MET A 267 -8.92 -6.44 -5.62
C MET A 267 -9.75 -7.22 -6.66
N GLY A 268 -10.05 -8.49 -6.39
CA GLY A 268 -10.73 -9.44 -7.29
C GLY A 268 -12.26 -9.32 -7.28
N GLY A 269 -12.78 -8.14 -6.92
CA GLY A 269 -14.20 -7.78 -7.03
C GLY A 269 -15.17 -8.90 -6.63
N PRO A 270 -15.94 -9.46 -7.58
CA PRO A 270 -16.94 -10.50 -7.28
C PRO A 270 -16.40 -11.77 -6.64
N ARG A 271 -15.26 -12.29 -7.10
CA ARG A 271 -14.65 -13.49 -6.50
C ARG A 271 -14.13 -13.20 -5.10
N GLU A 272 -13.58 -12.01 -4.88
CA GLU A 272 -13.13 -11.58 -3.55
C GLU A 272 -14.30 -11.32 -2.60
N ALA A 273 -15.48 -10.95 -3.09
CA ALA A 273 -16.69 -10.83 -2.26
C ALA A 273 -17.16 -12.18 -1.69
N ILE A 274 -17.14 -13.25 -2.51
CA ILE A 274 -17.42 -14.62 -2.06
C ILE A 274 -16.39 -15.05 -1.02
N TRP A 275 -15.10 -14.81 -1.29
CA TRP A 275 -14.01 -15.14 -0.39
C TRP A 275 -14.12 -14.39 0.95
N HIS A 276 -14.45 -13.10 0.92
CA HIS A 276 -14.73 -12.32 2.12
C HIS A 276 -15.90 -12.88 2.93
N ALA A 277 -16.98 -13.35 2.28
CA ALA A 277 -18.10 -13.96 2.98
C ALA A 277 -17.65 -15.23 3.72
N ILE A 278 -16.85 -16.09 3.08
CA ILE A 278 -16.25 -17.29 3.69
C ILE A 278 -15.38 -16.92 4.90
N ILE A 279 -14.48 -15.95 4.74
CA ILE A 279 -13.59 -15.50 5.84
C ILE A 279 -14.42 -15.00 7.02
N ARG A 280 -15.46 -14.20 6.77
CA ARG A 280 -16.30 -13.62 7.85
C ARG A 280 -17.14 -14.68 8.53
N LYS A 281 -17.64 -15.66 7.79
CA LYS A 281 -18.26 -16.86 8.35
C LYS A 281 -17.30 -17.61 9.26
N ASN A 282 -16.05 -17.81 8.83
CA ASN A 282 -15.02 -18.47 9.63
C ASN A 282 -14.73 -17.70 10.92
N HIS A 283 -14.74 -16.36 10.90
CA HIS A 283 -14.63 -15.51 12.08
C HIS A 283 -15.91 -15.42 12.94
N GLY A 284 -16.97 -16.16 12.58
CA GLY A 284 -18.19 -16.27 13.37
C GLY A 284 -19.29 -15.25 13.03
N ALA A 285 -19.09 -14.40 12.02
CA ALA A 285 -20.13 -13.50 11.57
C ALA A 285 -21.30 -14.26 10.92
N THR A 286 -22.50 -13.79 11.21
CA THR A 286 -23.76 -14.37 10.70
C THR A 286 -24.26 -13.65 9.45
N HIS A 287 -23.89 -12.38 9.31
CA HIS A 287 -24.26 -11.54 8.18
C HIS A 287 -23.02 -10.83 7.65
N PHE A 288 -23.01 -10.51 6.35
CA PHE A 288 -21.91 -9.81 5.71
C PHE A 288 -22.43 -8.73 4.77
N ILE A 289 -21.94 -7.51 4.96
CA ILE A 289 -22.28 -6.39 4.08
C ILE A 289 -21.51 -6.51 2.77
N VAL A 290 -22.24 -6.43 1.65
CA VAL A 290 -21.65 -6.30 0.31
C VAL A 290 -22.21 -5.04 -0.35
N GLY A 291 -21.35 -4.03 -0.49
CA GLY A 291 -21.71 -2.73 -1.05
C GLY A 291 -21.48 -2.63 -2.56
N ARG A 292 -21.65 -1.40 -3.07
CA ARG A 292 -21.24 -1.03 -4.43
C ARG A 292 -19.73 -1.18 -4.64
N ASP A 293 -19.31 -1.76 -5.75
CA ASP A 293 -17.91 -1.91 -6.18
C ASP A 293 -17.06 -2.62 -5.10
N HIS A 294 -17.65 -3.63 -4.45
CA HIS A 294 -17.02 -4.34 -3.34
C HIS A 294 -15.74 -5.04 -3.80
N ALA A 295 -14.63 -4.73 -3.14
CA ALA A 295 -13.28 -5.20 -3.51
C ALA A 295 -12.87 -4.87 -4.96
N GLY A 296 -13.49 -3.88 -5.60
CA GLY A 296 -13.11 -3.44 -6.94
C GLY A 296 -11.86 -2.54 -6.95
N PRO A 297 -10.99 -2.65 -7.98
CA PRO A 297 -9.87 -1.74 -8.18
C PRO A 297 -10.27 -0.42 -8.87
N GLY A 298 -11.54 -0.25 -9.26
CA GLY A 298 -12.04 0.94 -9.96
C GLY A 298 -11.87 0.83 -11.47
N LYS A 299 -11.17 1.77 -12.08
CA LYS A 299 -11.03 1.91 -13.54
C LYS A 299 -9.59 1.73 -14.01
N ASN A 300 -9.43 1.20 -15.22
CA ASN A 300 -8.16 1.19 -15.95
C ASN A 300 -7.86 2.58 -16.56
N SER A 301 -6.69 2.71 -17.20
CA SER A 301 -6.19 3.94 -17.85
C SER A 301 -7.12 4.48 -18.94
N LYS A 302 -7.95 3.63 -19.55
CA LYS A 302 -8.95 3.98 -20.57
C LYS A 302 -10.29 4.40 -19.97
N GLY A 303 -10.42 4.43 -18.64
CA GLY A 303 -11.63 4.82 -17.93
C GLY A 303 -12.72 3.76 -17.86
N VAL A 304 -12.38 2.50 -18.19
CA VAL A 304 -13.29 1.34 -18.12
C VAL A 304 -13.19 0.72 -16.73
N ASP A 305 -14.34 0.50 -16.08
CA ASP A 305 -14.41 -0.18 -14.78
C ASP A 305 -14.01 -1.66 -14.94
N PHE A 306 -13.19 -2.19 -14.03
CA PHE A 306 -12.80 -3.62 -14.05
C PHE A 306 -13.97 -4.54 -13.76
N TYR A 307 -14.92 -4.09 -12.93
CA TYR A 307 -16.13 -4.81 -12.56
C TYR A 307 -17.31 -3.84 -12.53
N GLY A 308 -18.51 -4.34 -12.82
CA GLY A 308 -19.73 -3.58 -12.64
C GLY A 308 -20.00 -3.23 -11.16
N PRO A 309 -20.74 -2.15 -10.90
CA PRO A 309 -20.94 -1.63 -9.54
C PRO A 309 -21.63 -2.62 -8.58
N TYR A 310 -22.37 -3.60 -9.08
CA TYR A 310 -23.11 -4.57 -8.26
C TYR A 310 -22.76 -6.03 -8.57
N ASP A 311 -21.74 -6.27 -9.42
CA ASP A 311 -21.34 -7.63 -9.81
C ASP A 311 -20.97 -8.49 -8.61
N ALA A 312 -20.37 -7.87 -7.59
CA ALA A 312 -20.05 -8.54 -6.33
C ALA A 312 -21.29 -8.99 -5.56
N GLN A 313 -22.39 -8.23 -5.59
CA GLN A 313 -23.65 -8.62 -4.95
C GLN A 313 -24.27 -9.81 -5.70
N TYR A 314 -24.27 -9.79 -7.03
CA TYR A 314 -24.77 -10.89 -7.84
C TYR A 314 -23.97 -12.18 -7.63
N ALA A 315 -22.64 -12.07 -7.52
CA ALA A 315 -21.77 -13.22 -7.31
C ALA A 315 -21.98 -13.89 -5.95
N VAL A 316 -22.14 -13.12 -4.87
CA VAL A 316 -22.44 -13.71 -3.55
C VAL A 316 -23.86 -14.25 -3.46
N GLU A 317 -24.83 -13.60 -4.11
CA GLU A 317 -26.23 -14.09 -4.14
C GLU A 317 -26.33 -15.43 -4.86
N LYS A 318 -25.56 -15.63 -5.95
CA LYS A 318 -25.49 -16.91 -6.67
C LYS A 318 -25.18 -18.09 -5.76
N TYR A 319 -24.38 -17.88 -4.71
CA TYR A 319 -23.95 -18.92 -3.77
C TYR A 319 -24.56 -18.78 -2.38
N ARG A 320 -25.64 -18.01 -2.22
CA ARG A 320 -26.30 -17.73 -0.94
C ARG A 320 -26.55 -18.99 -0.11
N ASP A 321 -27.10 -20.03 -0.73
CA ASP A 321 -27.50 -21.26 -0.04
C ASP A 321 -26.30 -22.10 0.42
N GLU A 322 -25.17 -22.02 -0.29
CA GLU A 322 -23.94 -22.76 0.01
C GLU A 322 -23.03 -22.00 0.98
N LEU A 323 -23.03 -20.67 0.93
CA LEU A 323 -22.20 -19.82 1.75
C LEU A 323 -22.52 -19.99 3.23
N GLY A 324 -23.79 -20.13 3.59
CA GLY A 324 -24.24 -20.23 4.99
C GLY A 324 -23.88 -19.00 5.82
N ILE A 325 -23.92 -17.80 5.21
CA ILE A 325 -23.84 -16.48 5.85
C ILE A 325 -24.79 -15.55 5.09
N GLU A 326 -25.58 -14.76 5.79
CA GLU A 326 -26.58 -13.90 5.16
C GLU A 326 -25.92 -12.63 4.58
N VAL A 327 -26.06 -12.40 3.28
CA VAL A 327 -25.56 -11.18 2.66
C VAL A 327 -26.55 -10.04 2.93
N VAL A 328 -26.03 -8.91 3.39
CA VAL A 328 -26.81 -7.66 3.50
C VAL A 328 -26.35 -6.75 2.36
N PRO A 329 -27.06 -6.75 1.21
CA PRO A 329 -26.71 -5.87 0.11
C PRO A 329 -26.96 -4.42 0.55
N PHE A 330 -26.05 -3.52 0.18
CA PHE A 330 -26.24 -2.09 0.39
C PHE A 330 -26.03 -1.30 -0.88
N GLN A 331 -26.97 -0.40 -1.09
CA GLN A 331 -26.86 0.66 -2.08
C GLN A 331 -26.01 1.81 -1.52
N MET A 332 -25.54 2.67 -2.42
CA MET A 332 -24.78 3.85 -2.03
C MET A 332 -25.63 4.73 -1.11
N MET A 333 -25.08 5.14 0.04
CA MET A 333 -25.72 6.13 0.92
C MET A 333 -25.39 7.54 0.44
N THR A 334 -26.36 8.43 0.43
CA THR A 334 -26.18 9.86 0.15
C THR A 334 -26.73 10.72 1.28
N TYR A 335 -26.23 11.95 1.40
CA TYR A 335 -26.67 12.91 2.40
C TYR A 335 -27.77 13.81 1.84
N LEU A 336 -28.88 13.95 2.58
CA LEU A 336 -30.01 14.80 2.25
C LEU A 336 -29.90 16.09 3.08
N PRO A 337 -29.44 17.22 2.50
CA PRO A 337 -29.19 18.44 3.26
C PRO A 337 -30.45 19.09 3.82
N ASP A 338 -31.61 18.84 3.20
CA ASP A 338 -32.88 19.48 3.59
C ASP A 338 -33.49 18.82 4.84
N SER A 339 -33.13 17.57 5.15
CA SER A 339 -33.60 16.81 6.32
C SER A 339 -32.48 16.39 7.29
N ASP A 340 -31.21 16.69 6.98
CA ASP A 340 -30.02 16.28 7.75
C ASP A 340 -29.97 14.77 8.01
N GLU A 341 -30.29 13.96 6.99
CA GLU A 341 -30.33 12.50 7.09
C GLU A 341 -29.55 11.81 5.96
N TYR A 342 -29.32 10.50 6.12
CA TYR A 342 -28.68 9.67 5.10
C TYR A 342 -29.65 8.60 4.64
N ALA A 343 -29.80 8.48 3.33
CA ALA A 343 -30.66 7.49 2.71
C ALA A 343 -29.91 6.74 1.59
N PRO A 344 -30.26 5.47 1.34
CA PRO A 344 -29.90 4.75 0.12
C PRO A 344 -30.40 5.51 -1.10
N VAL A 345 -29.58 5.64 -2.13
CA VAL A 345 -29.90 6.42 -3.34
C VAL A 345 -31.19 5.97 -4.03
N ASP A 346 -31.55 4.69 -3.94
CA ASP A 346 -32.78 4.09 -4.50
C ASP A 346 -34.06 4.40 -3.70
N GLU A 347 -33.93 4.82 -2.44
CA GLU A 347 -35.04 5.26 -1.59
C GLU A 347 -35.27 6.78 -1.64
N VAL A 348 -34.36 7.53 -2.27
CA VAL A 348 -34.44 8.99 -2.37
C VAL A 348 -35.43 9.39 -3.48
N PRO A 349 -36.47 10.20 -3.19
CA PRO A 349 -37.40 10.67 -4.20
C PRO A 349 -36.71 11.45 -5.32
N SER A 350 -37.16 11.26 -6.56
CA SER A 350 -36.63 12.01 -7.71
C SER A 350 -36.79 13.52 -7.51
N GLY A 351 -35.71 14.26 -7.70
CA GLY A 351 -35.67 15.71 -7.52
C GLY A 351 -35.27 16.15 -6.11
N THR A 352 -35.17 15.24 -5.14
CA THR A 352 -34.61 15.55 -3.82
C THR A 352 -33.13 15.92 -3.95
N ARG A 353 -32.72 17.00 -3.28
CA ARG A 353 -31.33 17.44 -3.27
C ARG A 353 -30.48 16.43 -2.51
N THR A 354 -29.35 16.03 -3.09
CA THR A 354 -28.40 15.10 -2.48
C THR A 354 -27.00 15.69 -2.51
N LEU A 355 -26.20 15.47 -1.46
CA LEU A 355 -24.77 15.82 -1.44
C LEU A 355 -23.91 14.57 -1.28
N ASN A 356 -22.77 14.58 -1.95
CA ASN A 356 -21.75 13.54 -1.85
C ASN A 356 -20.36 14.16 -2.07
N ILE A 357 -19.33 13.60 -1.43
CA ILE A 357 -17.93 13.94 -1.67
C ILE A 357 -17.23 12.69 -2.18
N SER A 358 -16.69 12.76 -3.40
CA SER A 358 -15.90 11.68 -3.96
C SER A 358 -14.54 11.54 -3.25
N GLY A 359 -13.92 10.37 -3.34
CA GLY A 359 -12.56 10.18 -2.80
C GLY A 359 -11.52 11.11 -3.44
N THR A 360 -11.74 11.57 -4.68
CA THR A 360 -10.88 12.56 -5.34
C THR A 360 -11.06 13.95 -4.73
N GLU A 361 -12.29 14.37 -4.47
CA GLU A 361 -12.56 15.65 -3.81
C GLU A 361 -12.09 15.65 -2.35
N LEU A 362 -12.28 14.55 -1.61
CA LEU A 362 -11.74 14.40 -0.25
C LEU A 362 -10.22 14.60 -0.23
N ARG A 363 -9.49 13.90 -1.11
CA ARG A 363 -8.03 14.06 -1.24
C ARG A 363 -7.63 15.48 -1.60
N SER A 364 -8.40 16.12 -2.47
CA SER A 364 -8.20 17.53 -2.84
C SER A 364 -8.34 18.46 -1.64
N ARG A 365 -9.37 18.27 -0.80
CA ARG A 365 -9.60 19.06 0.43
C ARG A 365 -8.58 18.79 1.52
N LEU A 366 -8.14 17.54 1.69
CA LEU A 366 -7.03 17.20 2.59
C LEU A 366 -5.75 17.93 2.17
N ARG A 367 -5.38 17.81 0.88
CA ARG A 367 -4.19 18.43 0.31
C ARG A 367 -4.21 19.96 0.35
N SER A 368 -5.34 20.58 0.05
CA SER A 368 -5.46 22.05 0.03
C SER A 368 -5.79 22.66 1.39
N GLY A 369 -5.94 21.86 2.45
CA GLY A 369 -6.38 22.36 3.76
C GLY A 369 -7.85 22.85 3.81
N ARG A 370 -8.61 22.74 2.71
CA ARG A 370 -10.01 23.19 2.66
C ARG A 370 -10.87 22.39 3.63
N GLU A 371 -11.86 23.03 4.24
CA GLU A 371 -12.76 22.40 5.21
C GLU A 371 -13.43 21.14 4.64
N ILE A 372 -13.50 20.09 5.45
CA ILE A 372 -14.25 18.88 5.13
C ILE A 372 -15.55 18.96 5.93
N PRO A 373 -16.72 19.03 5.28
CA PRO A 373 -17.98 19.26 5.97
C PRO A 373 -18.27 18.18 7.01
N GLU A 374 -18.82 18.58 8.15
CA GLU A 374 -19.12 17.63 9.23
C GLU A 374 -20.14 16.57 8.82
N TRP A 375 -21.10 16.90 7.94
CA TRP A 375 -22.02 15.91 7.35
C TRP A 375 -21.28 14.86 6.51
N PHE A 376 -20.10 15.15 5.98
CA PHE A 376 -19.34 14.11 5.29
C PHE A 376 -18.65 13.18 6.29
N SER A 377 -17.89 13.76 7.23
CA SER A 377 -17.06 13.01 8.17
C SER A 377 -17.01 13.68 9.53
N TYR A 378 -16.95 12.89 10.60
CA TYR A 378 -16.84 13.43 11.96
C TYR A 378 -15.52 14.22 12.16
N PRO A 379 -15.53 15.28 12.97
CA PRO A 379 -14.35 16.13 13.20
C PRO A 379 -13.10 15.37 13.65
N GLU A 380 -13.25 14.42 14.58
CA GLU A 380 -12.15 13.60 15.09
C GLU A 380 -11.55 12.68 14.02
N VAL A 381 -12.38 12.17 13.10
CA VAL A 381 -11.91 11.38 11.94
C VAL A 381 -11.12 12.28 10.99
N VAL A 382 -11.62 13.47 10.71
CA VAL A 382 -10.94 14.46 9.85
C VAL A 382 -9.60 14.87 10.46
N SER A 383 -9.52 15.06 11.78
CA SER A 383 -8.27 15.39 12.48
C SER A 383 -7.19 14.34 12.22
N VAL A 384 -7.51 13.07 12.46
CA VAL A 384 -6.58 11.94 12.23
C VAL A 384 -6.13 11.87 10.77
N LEU A 385 -7.06 12.10 9.82
CA LEU A 385 -6.72 12.12 8.40
C LEU A 385 -5.76 13.27 8.05
N ARG A 386 -5.96 14.46 8.62
CA ARG A 386 -5.10 15.64 8.39
C ARG A 386 -3.71 15.52 9.02
N GLU A 387 -3.58 14.81 10.15
CA GLU A 387 -2.28 14.54 10.75
C GLU A 387 -1.38 13.73 9.81
N SER A 388 -1.98 12.78 9.09
CA SER A 388 -1.24 11.85 8.23
C SER A 388 -1.16 12.34 6.78
N HIS A 389 -2.11 13.19 6.37
CA HIS A 389 -2.16 13.86 5.07
C HIS A 389 -2.19 15.37 5.29
N PRO A 390 -1.07 15.98 5.73
CA PRO A 390 -1.03 17.40 5.98
C PRO A 390 -1.30 18.19 4.69
N ALA A 391 -1.81 19.41 4.85
CA ALA A 391 -1.97 20.34 3.73
C ALA A 391 -0.61 20.64 3.07
N ARG A 392 -0.62 21.05 1.80
CA ARG A 392 0.58 21.36 1.00
C ARG A 392 1.59 22.27 1.73
N ALA A 393 1.10 23.28 2.44
CA ALA A 393 1.93 24.19 3.24
C ALA A 393 2.74 23.52 4.37
N ARG A 394 2.44 22.27 4.72
CA ARG A 394 3.13 21.48 5.75
C ARG A 394 3.78 20.21 5.20
N GLN A 395 3.65 19.93 3.89
CA GLN A 395 4.29 18.78 3.25
C GLN A 395 5.75 19.08 2.96
N GLY A 396 6.63 18.09 3.07
CA GLY A 396 8.01 18.23 2.61
C GLY A 396 8.11 18.25 1.09
N PHE A 397 9.21 18.79 0.57
CA PHE A 397 9.53 18.77 -0.86
C PHE A 397 11.03 18.73 -1.07
N THR A 398 11.45 18.30 -2.27
CA THR A 398 12.84 18.40 -2.71
C THR A 398 12.96 19.34 -3.91
N VAL A 399 13.80 20.36 -3.80
CA VAL A 399 14.32 21.14 -4.93
C VAL A 399 15.68 20.55 -5.31
N PHE A 400 15.74 19.94 -6.50
CA PHE A 400 16.92 19.27 -7.01
C PHE A 400 17.54 20.10 -8.13
N LEU A 401 18.66 20.74 -7.83
CA LEU A 401 19.44 21.54 -8.77
C LEU A 401 20.44 20.65 -9.51
N THR A 402 20.45 20.73 -10.84
CA THR A 402 21.41 20.03 -11.71
C THR A 402 22.06 21.02 -12.67
N GLY A 403 23.33 20.81 -12.99
CA GLY A 403 24.09 21.70 -13.86
C GLY A 403 25.60 21.45 -13.76
N TYR A 404 26.34 22.06 -14.66
CA TYR A 404 27.81 21.94 -14.69
C TYR A 404 28.46 22.37 -13.37
N THR A 405 29.69 21.91 -13.14
CA THR A 405 30.56 22.46 -12.09
C THR A 405 30.69 23.97 -12.29
N ASN A 406 30.59 24.76 -11.23
CA ASN A 406 30.65 26.23 -11.31
C ASN A 406 29.52 26.91 -12.14
N SER A 407 28.42 26.21 -12.46
CA SER A 407 27.20 26.81 -13.05
C SER A 407 26.47 27.80 -12.13
N GLY A 408 26.90 27.85 -10.85
CA GLY A 408 26.34 28.65 -9.77
C GLY A 408 25.13 28.03 -9.05
N LYS A 409 24.81 26.77 -9.35
CA LYS A 409 23.85 25.94 -8.59
C LYS A 409 24.09 25.98 -7.07
N ASP A 410 25.34 26.01 -6.62
CA ASP A 410 25.69 26.02 -5.19
C ASP A 410 25.38 27.38 -4.54
N GLN A 411 25.50 28.47 -5.31
CA GLN A 411 25.13 29.82 -4.86
C GLN A 411 23.61 29.96 -4.78
N ILE A 412 22.90 29.45 -5.80
CA ILE A 412 21.43 29.38 -5.81
C ILE A 412 20.93 28.56 -4.62
N ALA A 413 21.50 27.39 -4.37
CA ALA A 413 21.12 26.52 -3.25
C ALA A 413 21.24 27.21 -1.89
N ARG A 414 22.36 27.89 -1.62
CA ARG A 414 22.59 28.63 -0.37
C ARG A 414 21.64 29.81 -0.22
N ALA A 415 21.42 30.57 -1.29
CA ALA A 415 20.50 31.71 -1.27
C ALA A 415 19.05 31.24 -1.05
N LEU A 416 18.64 30.16 -1.73
CA LEU A 416 17.32 29.54 -1.53
C LEU A 416 17.14 29.03 -0.09
N GLN A 417 18.17 28.42 0.50
CA GLN A 417 18.14 27.98 1.90
C GLN A 417 17.83 29.16 2.84
N LEU A 418 18.53 30.29 2.66
CA LEU A 418 18.29 31.49 3.46
C LEU A 418 16.87 32.03 3.27
N THR A 419 16.37 32.06 2.02
CA THR A 419 15.00 32.52 1.73
C THR A 419 13.94 31.63 2.38
N LEU A 420 14.08 30.30 2.31
CA LEU A 420 13.15 29.37 2.95
C LEU A 420 13.22 29.42 4.48
N ASN A 421 14.43 29.57 5.05
CA ASN A 421 14.59 29.79 6.50
C ASN A 421 13.95 31.09 6.96
N GLN A 422 14.08 32.17 6.17
CA GLN A 422 13.43 33.46 6.46
C GLN A 422 11.90 33.34 6.44
N GLN A 423 11.36 32.51 5.54
CA GLN A 423 9.92 32.28 5.47
C GLN A 423 9.38 31.51 6.69
N GLY A 424 10.19 30.59 7.25
CA GLY A 424 9.95 29.94 8.55
C GLY A 424 8.96 28.78 8.55
N GLY A 425 8.56 28.27 7.38
CA GLY A 425 7.50 27.25 7.29
C GLY A 425 7.91 25.83 7.72
N ARG A 426 9.19 25.47 7.61
CA ARG A 426 9.72 24.13 7.93
C ARG A 426 11.24 24.12 8.05
N SER A 427 11.79 23.02 8.54
CA SER A 427 13.24 22.78 8.51
C SER A 427 13.77 22.68 7.09
N VAL A 428 14.93 23.28 6.82
CA VAL A 428 15.57 23.29 5.51
C VAL A 428 16.89 22.51 5.57
N SER A 429 16.98 21.43 4.79
CA SER A 429 18.18 20.59 4.69
C SER A 429 18.86 20.82 3.35
N MET A 430 20.17 21.07 3.37
CA MET A 430 20.96 21.34 2.17
C MET A 430 21.96 20.22 1.90
N LEU A 431 21.87 19.62 0.72
CA LEU A 431 22.71 18.52 0.23
C LEU A 431 23.56 19.02 -0.95
N LEU A 432 24.62 19.77 -0.65
CA LEU A 432 25.57 20.25 -1.68
C LEU A 432 26.44 19.10 -2.17
N GLY A 433 26.78 19.07 -3.46
CA GLY A 433 27.57 17.99 -4.05
C GLY A 433 28.92 17.75 -3.37
N GLU A 434 29.61 18.80 -2.92
CA GLU A 434 30.88 18.68 -2.18
C GLU A 434 30.67 18.11 -0.77
N THR A 435 29.65 18.58 -0.05
CA THR A 435 29.32 18.08 1.30
C THR A 435 28.89 16.61 1.26
N VAL A 436 28.02 16.25 0.31
CA VAL A 436 27.56 14.87 0.14
C VAL A 436 28.73 13.94 -0.21
N ARG A 437 29.64 14.36 -1.10
CA ARG A 437 30.82 13.54 -1.42
C ARG A 437 31.71 13.32 -0.21
N GLY A 438 31.89 14.30 0.67
CA GLY A 438 32.65 14.11 1.91
C GLY A 438 31.97 13.16 2.90
N GLU A 439 30.67 13.35 3.13
CA GLU A 439 29.94 12.69 4.23
C GLU A 439 29.34 11.33 3.84
N LEU A 440 28.86 11.18 2.61
CA LEU A 440 28.05 10.03 2.17
C LEU A 440 28.68 9.23 1.04
N SER A 441 29.76 9.70 0.41
CA SER A 441 30.28 9.13 -0.84
C SER A 441 31.78 9.34 -1.01
N SER A 442 32.54 9.35 0.09
CA SER A 442 33.98 9.65 0.08
C SER A 442 34.80 8.56 -0.59
N GLU A 443 34.25 7.35 -0.67
CA GLU A 443 34.84 6.19 -1.34
C GLU A 443 34.52 6.12 -2.84
N LEU A 444 33.56 6.91 -3.34
CA LEU A 444 33.08 6.81 -4.71
C LEU A 444 33.94 7.62 -5.68
N GLY A 445 34.27 6.99 -6.82
CA GLY A 445 35.00 7.62 -7.91
C GLY A 445 34.15 8.57 -8.76
N PHE A 446 34.53 8.68 -10.04
CA PHE A 446 33.85 9.52 -11.04
C PHE A 446 33.35 8.71 -12.24
N SER A 447 33.31 7.38 -12.14
CA SER A 447 32.68 6.52 -13.13
C SER A 447 31.17 6.82 -13.26
N ARG A 448 30.55 6.42 -14.37
CA ARG A 448 29.09 6.56 -14.55
C ARG A 448 28.33 5.89 -13.41
N GLU A 449 28.71 4.67 -13.05
CA GLU A 449 28.09 3.90 -11.98
C GLU A 449 28.25 4.57 -10.61
N ASP A 450 29.44 5.08 -10.29
CA ASP A 450 29.68 5.77 -9.02
C ASP A 450 28.89 7.08 -8.91
N ARG A 451 28.75 7.81 -10.03
CA ARG A 451 27.93 9.02 -10.10
C ARG A 451 26.44 8.69 -9.93
N ALA A 452 25.96 7.63 -10.57
CA ALA A 452 24.59 7.15 -10.41
C ALA A 452 24.34 6.73 -8.95
N ARG A 453 25.26 5.99 -8.32
CA ARG A 453 25.18 5.59 -6.90
C ARG A 453 25.18 6.80 -5.96
N ASN A 454 26.03 7.79 -6.21
CA ASN A 454 26.06 9.04 -5.42
C ASN A 454 24.72 9.79 -5.53
N VAL A 455 24.16 9.94 -6.74
CA VAL A 455 22.84 10.58 -6.92
C VAL A 455 21.74 9.76 -6.26
N GLY A 456 21.79 8.42 -6.35
CA GLY A 456 20.86 7.53 -5.65
C GLY A 456 20.90 7.72 -4.13
N ARG A 457 22.09 7.85 -3.53
CA ARG A 457 22.25 8.16 -2.09
C ARG A 457 21.64 9.51 -1.72
N ILE A 458 21.83 10.54 -2.55
CA ILE A 458 21.18 11.85 -2.36
C ILE A 458 19.66 11.69 -2.43
N GLY A 459 19.16 10.99 -3.45
CA GLY A 459 17.73 10.73 -3.63
C GLY A 459 17.11 10.02 -2.44
N PHE A 460 17.81 9.01 -1.88
CA PHE A 460 17.38 8.30 -0.68
C PHE A 460 17.27 9.24 0.53
N VAL A 461 18.34 9.98 0.87
CA VAL A 461 18.33 10.91 2.02
C VAL A 461 17.28 12.02 1.81
N ALA A 462 17.16 12.55 0.60
CA ALA A 462 16.16 13.55 0.25
C ALA A 462 14.73 13.01 0.43
N SER A 463 14.48 11.74 0.10
CA SER A 463 13.17 11.11 0.24
C SER A 463 12.74 10.95 1.69
N GLU A 464 13.65 10.58 2.60
CA GLU A 464 13.36 10.43 4.03
C GLU A 464 13.15 11.79 4.72
N LEU A 465 13.94 12.80 4.34
CA LEU A 465 13.75 14.18 4.81
C LEU A 465 12.44 14.79 4.29
N THR A 466 12.09 14.53 3.02
CA THR A 466 10.81 14.92 2.42
C THR A 466 9.64 14.28 3.16
N ARG A 467 9.74 12.97 3.47
CA ARG A 467 8.76 12.25 4.29
C ARG A 467 8.56 12.90 5.66
N SER A 468 9.63 13.44 6.24
CA SER A 468 9.62 14.13 7.54
C SER A 468 9.11 15.57 7.49
N GLY A 469 8.65 16.05 6.32
CA GLY A 469 8.11 17.40 6.17
C GLY A 469 9.16 18.49 5.92
N ALA A 470 10.42 18.14 5.65
CA ALA A 470 11.48 19.11 5.41
C ALA A 470 11.46 19.69 3.98
N ALA A 471 12.02 20.88 3.80
CA ALA A 471 12.43 21.39 2.49
C ALA A 471 13.88 20.94 2.21
N VAL A 472 14.06 20.05 1.25
CA VAL A 472 15.38 19.56 0.85
C VAL A 472 15.87 20.34 -0.36
N ILE A 473 17.10 20.85 -0.30
CA ILE A 473 17.77 21.48 -1.44
C ILE A 473 18.99 20.64 -1.78
N ALA A 474 18.93 19.91 -2.89
CA ALA A 474 20.06 19.12 -3.39
C ALA A 474 20.72 19.84 -4.58
N ALA A 475 22.05 19.90 -4.62
CA ALA A 475 22.78 20.52 -5.74
C ALA A 475 23.98 19.68 -6.25
N PRO A 476 23.77 18.40 -6.63
CA PRO A 476 24.80 17.63 -7.34
C PRO A 476 24.97 18.11 -8.79
N ILE A 477 25.96 17.55 -9.50
CA ILE A 477 26.06 17.73 -10.96
C ILE A 477 24.98 16.92 -11.67
N ALA A 478 24.71 15.69 -11.20
CA ALA A 478 23.73 14.74 -11.75
C ALA A 478 23.71 14.68 -13.29
N PRO A 479 24.83 14.27 -13.93
CA PRO A 479 25.01 14.41 -15.37
C PRO A 479 24.12 13.51 -16.23
N TYR A 480 23.62 12.40 -15.70
CA TYR A 480 22.84 11.41 -16.46
C TYR A 480 21.35 11.47 -16.08
N GLU A 481 20.48 11.29 -17.07
CA GLU A 481 19.02 11.36 -16.89
C GLU A 481 18.48 10.21 -16.04
N ASP A 482 19.00 8.99 -16.22
CA ASP A 482 18.59 7.80 -15.46
C ASP A 482 18.73 8.01 -13.93
N ALA A 483 19.84 8.61 -13.50
CA ALA A 483 20.10 8.91 -12.10
C ALA A 483 19.16 10.00 -11.54
N ARG A 484 18.85 11.03 -12.34
CA ARG A 484 17.88 12.07 -11.95
C ARG A 484 16.48 11.52 -11.83
N GLN A 485 16.08 10.68 -12.79
CA GLN A 485 14.78 10.02 -12.79
C GLN A 485 14.64 9.08 -11.58
N HIS A 486 15.67 8.30 -11.26
CA HIS A 486 15.68 7.47 -10.07
C HIS A 486 15.52 8.30 -8.77
N ALA A 487 16.23 9.42 -8.64
CA ALA A 487 16.07 10.32 -7.49
C ALA A 487 14.64 10.92 -7.41
N ARG A 488 14.06 11.30 -8.56
CA ARG A 488 12.67 11.77 -8.66
C ARG A 488 11.70 10.70 -8.16
N GLU A 489 11.85 9.46 -8.61
CA GLU A 489 11.00 8.33 -8.22
C GLU A 489 11.09 8.02 -6.73
N LEU A 490 12.27 8.10 -6.12
CA LEU A 490 12.43 7.90 -4.68
C LEU A 490 11.69 8.97 -3.87
N VAL A 491 11.86 10.25 -4.22
CA VAL A 491 11.23 11.37 -3.51
C VAL A 491 9.71 11.39 -3.73
N ALA A 492 9.25 11.11 -4.96
CA ALA A 492 7.83 11.12 -5.34
C ALA A 492 6.97 10.13 -4.53
N LYS A 493 7.58 9.14 -3.87
CA LYS A 493 6.90 8.23 -2.93
C LYS A 493 6.40 8.95 -1.67
N HIS A 494 7.00 10.08 -1.29
CA HIS A 494 6.75 10.75 -0.01
C HIS A 494 6.41 12.25 -0.13
N GLY A 495 6.75 12.90 -1.23
CA GLY A 495 6.41 14.31 -1.47
C GLY A 495 6.80 14.78 -2.87
N ASP A 496 6.72 16.08 -3.09
CA ASP A 496 6.99 16.65 -4.41
C ASP A 496 8.49 16.77 -4.69
N PHE A 497 8.88 16.54 -5.94
CA PHE A 497 10.23 16.70 -6.46
C PHE A 497 10.24 17.72 -7.60
N TYR A 498 11.08 18.75 -7.49
CA TYR A 498 11.24 19.79 -8.49
C TYR A 498 12.66 19.79 -9.04
N LEU A 499 12.81 19.48 -10.33
CA LEU A 499 14.08 19.52 -11.03
C LEU A 499 14.32 20.93 -11.57
N VAL A 500 15.37 21.58 -11.07
CA VAL A 500 15.80 22.90 -11.53
C VAL A 500 17.11 22.74 -12.32
N HIS A 501 17.03 22.93 -13.63
CA HIS A 501 18.19 22.89 -14.51
C HIS A 501 18.89 24.25 -14.51
N VAL A 502 20.07 24.31 -13.90
CA VAL A 502 20.98 25.45 -13.97
C VAL A 502 21.79 25.34 -15.25
N ALA A 503 21.15 25.75 -16.35
CA ALA A 503 21.62 25.65 -17.73
C ALA A 503 22.63 26.75 -18.11
N THR A 504 23.43 27.21 -17.15
CA THR A 504 24.51 28.16 -17.39
C THR A 504 25.50 27.54 -18.39
N PRO A 505 25.84 28.21 -19.51
CA PRO A 505 26.71 27.65 -20.54
C PRO A 505 28.07 27.20 -20.00
N LEU A 506 28.61 26.12 -20.56
CA LEU A 506 29.89 25.55 -20.14
C LEU A 506 31.02 26.58 -20.25
N GLU A 507 31.02 27.37 -21.31
CA GLU A 507 31.99 28.43 -21.58
C GLU A 507 31.98 29.49 -20.48
N TYR A 508 30.79 29.84 -19.97
CA TYR A 508 30.65 30.75 -18.84
C TYR A 508 31.17 30.12 -17.55
N CYS A 509 30.83 28.85 -17.30
CA CYS A 509 31.29 28.10 -16.13
C CYS A 509 32.82 28.00 -16.07
N GLU A 510 33.46 27.72 -17.21
CA GLU A 510 34.92 27.62 -17.36
C GLU A 510 35.59 28.99 -17.25
N ARG A 511 35.06 30.03 -17.91
CA ARG A 511 35.59 31.41 -17.86
C ARG A 511 35.57 32.00 -16.45
N THR A 512 34.58 31.64 -15.63
CA THR A 512 34.40 32.18 -14.27
C THR A 512 34.95 31.28 -13.18
N ASP A 513 35.63 30.19 -13.52
CA ASP A 513 36.21 29.25 -12.57
C ASP A 513 37.46 29.84 -11.87
N LYS A 514 37.25 30.34 -10.65
CA LYS A 514 38.31 30.89 -9.81
C LYS A 514 39.17 29.82 -9.12
N ARG A 515 38.75 28.55 -9.15
CA ARG A 515 39.48 27.43 -8.53
C ARG A 515 40.41 26.72 -9.51
N GLY A 516 40.32 27.05 -10.80
CA GLY A 516 41.15 26.49 -11.87
C GLY A 516 40.94 24.99 -12.08
N ILE A 517 39.79 24.46 -11.68
CA ILE A 517 39.43 23.04 -11.80
C ILE A 517 39.23 22.68 -13.27
N TYR A 518 38.56 23.52 -14.06
CA TYR A 518 38.41 23.31 -15.50
C TYR A 518 39.76 23.33 -16.20
N ALA A 519 40.64 24.27 -15.86
CA ALA A 519 41.98 24.34 -16.42
C ALA A 519 42.81 23.07 -16.12
N LYS A 520 42.67 22.49 -14.91
CA LYS A 520 43.29 21.21 -14.55
C LYS A 520 42.70 20.05 -15.36
N ALA A 521 41.38 20.01 -15.53
CA ALA A 521 40.70 19.01 -16.35
C ALA A 521 41.14 19.07 -17.82
N ARG A 522 41.19 20.26 -18.42
CA ARG A 522 41.68 20.48 -19.81
C ARG A 522 43.14 20.04 -20.03
N ARG A 523 43.97 20.09 -18.97
CA ARG A 523 45.35 19.58 -18.99
C ARG A 523 45.46 18.08 -18.70
N GLY A 524 44.34 17.37 -18.49
CA GLY A 524 44.31 15.95 -18.21
C GLY A 524 44.69 15.56 -16.77
N GLU A 525 44.82 16.53 -15.86
CA GLU A 525 45.13 16.27 -14.44
C GLU A 525 43.92 15.68 -13.70
N ILE A 526 42.69 15.95 -14.18
CA ILE A 526 41.44 15.40 -13.66
C ILE A 526 40.73 14.69 -14.81
N LYS A 527 40.67 13.36 -14.75
CA LYS A 527 39.99 12.54 -15.76
C LYS A 527 38.50 12.41 -15.48
N GLY A 528 37.69 12.25 -16.53
CA GLY A 528 36.24 12.03 -16.40
C GLY A 528 35.52 13.24 -15.84
N PHE A 529 35.99 14.44 -16.16
CA PHE A 529 35.40 15.68 -15.71
C PHE A 529 34.21 16.07 -16.59
N THR A 530 33.05 16.28 -15.97
CA THR A 530 31.79 16.55 -16.67
C THR A 530 31.86 17.86 -17.47
N GLY A 531 31.54 17.81 -18.76
CA GLY A 531 31.66 18.92 -19.71
C GLY A 531 33.02 19.02 -20.41
N VAL A 532 34.03 18.23 -20.00
CA VAL A 532 35.33 18.15 -20.67
C VAL A 532 35.51 16.78 -21.31
N ASP A 533 35.56 15.73 -20.48
CA ASP A 533 35.76 14.34 -20.92
C ASP A 533 34.55 13.43 -20.63
N ASP A 534 33.68 13.83 -19.70
CA ASP A 534 32.47 13.12 -19.30
C ASP A 534 31.24 13.92 -19.76
N PRO A 535 30.20 13.28 -20.34
CA PRO A 535 29.05 14.00 -20.87
C PRO A 535 28.16 14.61 -19.78
N TYR A 536 27.38 15.61 -20.16
CA TYR A 536 26.25 16.11 -19.40
C TYR A 536 24.99 16.00 -20.26
N GLU A 537 24.10 15.08 -19.91
CA GLU A 537 22.81 14.92 -20.56
C GLU A 537 21.89 16.03 -20.05
N ALA A 538 21.66 17.04 -20.88
CA ALA A 538 20.80 18.16 -20.50
C ALA A 538 19.36 17.66 -20.19
N PRO A 539 18.78 18.04 -19.04
CA PRO A 539 17.41 17.68 -18.70
C PRO A 539 16.41 18.12 -19.77
N THR A 540 15.58 17.19 -20.25
CA THR A 540 14.53 17.46 -21.23
C THR A 540 13.20 17.86 -20.59
N ASN A 541 12.98 17.45 -19.34
CA ASN A 541 11.74 17.71 -18.59
C ASN A 541 12.04 18.28 -17.20
N ALA A 542 12.72 19.43 -17.16
CA ALA A 542 12.95 20.19 -15.94
C ALA A 542 11.72 21.04 -15.58
N ASP A 543 11.41 21.12 -14.29
CA ASP A 543 10.31 21.94 -13.76
C ASP A 543 10.63 23.45 -13.86
N LEU A 544 11.92 23.80 -13.87
CA LEU A 544 12.42 25.15 -14.12
C LEU A 544 13.80 25.11 -14.77
N VAL A 545 14.04 25.99 -15.76
CA VAL A 545 15.35 26.16 -16.41
C VAL A 545 15.83 27.59 -16.19
N VAL A 546 17.07 27.73 -15.71
CA VAL A 546 17.66 29.01 -15.32
C VAL A 546 19.10 29.14 -15.81
N ASP A 547 19.56 30.36 -16.03
CA ASP A 547 20.89 30.66 -16.60
C ASP A 547 21.53 31.86 -15.90
N LEU A 548 22.65 31.64 -15.20
CA LEU A 548 23.34 32.71 -14.47
C LEU A 548 24.22 33.61 -15.34
N GLU A 549 24.39 33.33 -16.63
CA GLU A 549 24.94 34.32 -17.56
C GLU A 549 23.93 35.44 -17.81
N LYS A 550 22.62 35.13 -17.76
CA LYS A 550 21.53 36.05 -18.09
C LYS A 550 20.76 36.56 -16.88
N GLN A 551 20.78 35.82 -15.77
CA GLN A 551 19.97 36.08 -14.59
C GLN A 551 20.85 36.21 -13.35
N SER A 552 20.43 37.03 -12.40
CA SER A 552 21.06 37.06 -11.07
C SER A 552 20.57 35.89 -10.21
N VAL A 553 21.40 35.49 -9.23
CA VAL A 553 21.01 34.47 -8.22
C VAL A 553 19.69 34.84 -7.53
N ARG A 554 19.48 36.12 -7.21
CA ARG A 554 18.23 36.60 -6.59
C ARG A 554 17.01 36.38 -7.49
N ALA A 555 17.13 36.67 -8.78
CA ALA A 555 16.04 36.45 -9.73
C ALA A 555 15.70 34.96 -9.88
N VAL A 556 16.73 34.10 -9.94
CA VAL A 556 16.57 32.65 -9.99
C VAL A 556 15.89 32.10 -8.74
N VAL A 557 16.35 32.49 -7.55
CA VAL A 557 15.72 32.10 -6.28
C VAL A 557 14.26 32.54 -6.25
N HIS A 558 13.95 33.76 -6.70
CA HIS A 558 12.57 34.23 -6.78
C HIS A 558 11.69 33.39 -7.71
N GLN A 559 12.21 32.95 -8.86
CA GLN A 559 11.49 32.04 -9.76
C GLN A 559 11.21 30.67 -9.10
N ILE A 560 12.18 30.13 -8.35
CA ILE A 560 11.98 28.90 -7.58
C ILE A 560 10.89 29.11 -6.51
N ILE A 561 10.90 30.25 -5.82
CA ILE A 561 9.87 30.57 -4.82
C ILE A 561 8.48 30.68 -5.46
N LEU A 562 8.35 31.36 -6.60
CA LEU A 562 7.08 31.44 -7.34
C LEU A 562 6.58 30.06 -7.78
N LEU A 563 7.49 29.18 -8.23
CA LEU A 563 7.15 27.79 -8.54
C LEU A 563 6.56 27.09 -7.31
N LEU A 564 7.23 27.16 -6.16
CA LEU A 564 6.77 26.51 -4.93
C LEU A 564 5.46 27.12 -4.39
N GLU A 565 5.28 28.44 -4.49
CA GLU A 565 4.05 29.15 -4.14
C GLU A 565 2.87 28.70 -5.01
N SER A 566 3.06 28.60 -6.33
CA SER A 566 2.00 28.14 -7.25
C SER A 566 1.48 26.72 -6.95
N GLN A 567 2.28 25.92 -6.23
CA GLN A 567 1.96 24.56 -5.81
C GLN A 567 1.35 24.49 -4.39
N GLY A 568 1.13 25.63 -3.74
CA GLY A 568 0.59 25.76 -2.39
C GLY A 568 1.55 25.30 -1.28
N LEU A 569 2.84 25.12 -1.60
CA LEU A 569 3.82 24.64 -0.63
C LEU A 569 4.26 25.73 0.35
N LEU A 570 4.01 27.00 0.01
CA LEU A 570 4.47 28.17 0.74
C LEU A 570 3.34 28.95 1.43
N ASP A 571 2.09 28.47 1.33
CA ASP A 571 0.91 29.12 1.90
C ASP A 571 1.03 29.25 3.44
N ARG A 572 0.45 30.33 3.98
CA ARG A 572 0.29 30.51 5.44
C ARG A 572 -1.17 30.27 5.80
N PHE A 573 -1.41 29.37 6.75
CA PHE A 573 -2.73 29.10 7.33
C PHE A 573 -2.86 29.75 8.69
#